data_AF-A0AAW1WL27-F1
#
_entry.id   AF-A0AAW1WL27-F1
#
_cell.length_a   1.000
_cell.length_b   1.000
_cell.length_c   1.000
_cell.angle_alpha   90.00
_cell.angle_beta   90.00
_cell.angle_gamma   90.00
#
_symmetry.space_group_name_H-M   'P 1'
#
loop_
_entity.id
_entity.type
_entity.pdbx_description
1 polymer ?
#
loop_
_entity_poly.entity_id
_entity_poly.type
_entity_poly.pdbx_seq_one_letter_code
_entity_poly.pdbx_strand_id
1 'polypeptide(L)'
;MRRRAADFRRPLRARRFPNAFWWVLCGAAVLLFIYTLSRGNQIESRPLITPRYRHDRVMEGLNITEEMLSPNSVTRQISDQIALAKAFVVIAKESNNLQFAWELSAQIRNSQILLSNAATRRSPLTVGESETAIHDMAIVLYQAQQLHYDSATMIMRLKAKIQSLEEQMSSVSEKSSKYGQIAAEEVPKSLYCLGIQLTSEWFRHPNPQRKLKDRKIRRECLGFSVNSFRGVTVEVQKFEDFKMAECFLCSCP
;
A
#
# COMPACT_ATOMS: atom_id res chain seq x y z
N MET A 1 3.44 -52.16 -67.78
CA MET A 1 3.32 -53.20 -66.72
C MET A 1 4.19 -52.78 -65.54
N ARG A 2 3.66 -52.43 -64.36
CA ARG A 2 3.62 -53.25 -63.11
C ARG A 2 4.94 -54.04 -62.91
N ARG A 3 5.69 -53.91 -61.80
CA ARG A 3 5.30 -53.97 -60.37
C ARG A 3 6.32 -53.28 -59.44
N ARG A 4 5.86 -52.90 -58.23
CA ARG A 4 6.62 -52.42 -57.07
C ARG A 4 7.21 -53.59 -56.24
N ALA A 5 8.26 -53.30 -55.47
CA ALA A 5 8.52 -53.77 -54.08
C ALA A 5 9.40 -52.68 -53.42
N ALA A 6 9.08 -51.97 -52.32
CA ALA A 6 8.64 -52.32 -50.97
C ALA A 6 9.78 -52.75 -50.03
N ASP A 7 10.62 -51.79 -49.62
CA ASP A 7 11.51 -51.94 -48.46
C ASP A 7 10.91 -51.32 -47.20
N PHE A 8 10.76 -52.17 -46.20
CA PHE A 8 10.28 -51.87 -44.86
C PHE A 8 11.37 -51.18 -44.03
N ARG A 9 11.14 -49.92 -43.62
CA ARG A 9 11.75 -49.39 -42.38
C ARG A 9 10.67 -48.82 -41.46
N ARG A 10 10.80 -49.22 -40.20
CA ARG A 10 9.82 -49.21 -39.11
C ARG A 10 9.40 -47.78 -38.72
N PRO A 11 8.11 -47.53 -38.40
CA PRO A 11 7.74 -46.31 -37.68
C PRO A 11 8.15 -46.45 -36.21
N LEU A 12 8.86 -45.43 -35.69
CA LEU A 12 8.93 -45.18 -34.25
C LEU A 12 7.48 -44.99 -33.78
N ARG A 13 6.95 -45.96 -33.04
CA ARG A 13 5.69 -45.81 -32.30
C ARG A 13 5.89 -44.67 -31.31
N ALA A 14 5.53 -43.46 -31.72
CA ALA A 14 5.25 -42.39 -30.79
C ALA A 14 4.15 -42.92 -29.86
N ARG A 15 4.53 -43.23 -28.62
CA ARG A 15 3.61 -43.66 -27.57
C ARG A 15 2.69 -42.47 -27.33
N ARG A 16 1.56 -42.48 -28.02
CA ARG A 16 0.44 -41.55 -27.84
C ARG A 16 -0.07 -41.84 -26.44
N PHE A 17 0.54 -41.20 -25.44
CA PHE A 17 0.09 -41.31 -24.07
C PHE A 17 -1.36 -40.83 -24.09
N PRO A 18 -2.32 -41.69 -23.72
CA PRO A 18 -3.71 -41.29 -23.74
C PRO A 18 -3.86 -40.10 -22.80
N ASN A 19 -4.69 -39.11 -23.16
CA ASN A 19 -4.97 -37.95 -22.32
C ASN A 19 -5.25 -38.33 -20.85
N ALA A 20 -5.77 -39.55 -20.63
CA ALA A 20 -5.92 -40.19 -19.33
C ALA A 20 -4.66 -40.17 -18.44
N PHE A 21 -3.45 -40.35 -18.99
CA PHE A 21 -2.21 -40.27 -18.21
C PHE A 21 -1.99 -38.85 -17.66
N TRP A 22 -2.28 -37.82 -18.45
CA TRP A 22 -2.20 -36.42 -18.00
C TRP A 22 -3.28 -36.06 -16.99
N TRP A 23 -4.49 -36.60 -17.14
CA TRP A 23 -5.56 -36.44 -16.14
C TRP A 23 -5.22 -37.12 -14.82
N VAL A 24 -4.62 -38.31 -14.86
CA VAL A 24 -4.17 -39.03 -13.66
C VAL A 24 -3.01 -38.29 -12.99
N LEU A 25 -2.05 -37.78 -13.76
CA LEU A 25 -0.92 -37.02 -13.22
C LEU A 25 -1.39 -35.71 -12.56
N CYS A 26 -2.33 -35.01 -13.21
CA CYS A 26 -2.92 -33.78 -12.68
C CYS A 26 -3.74 -34.06 -11.42
N GLY A 27 -4.57 -35.10 -11.42
CA GLY A 27 -5.32 -35.53 -10.24
C GLY A 27 -4.41 -35.92 -9.07
N ALA A 28 -3.34 -36.66 -9.33
CA ALA A 28 -2.34 -37.02 -8.32
C ALA A 28 -1.61 -35.79 -7.77
N ALA A 29 -1.27 -34.81 -8.61
CA ALA A 29 -0.67 -33.55 -8.18
C ALA A 29 -1.61 -32.71 -7.31
N VAL A 30 -2.91 -32.66 -7.66
CA VAL A 30 -3.94 -31.98 -6.85
C VAL A 30 -4.14 -32.69 -5.51
N LEU A 31 -4.17 -34.03 -5.49
CA LEU A 31 -4.26 -34.79 -4.25
C LEU A 31 -3.01 -34.62 -3.37
N LEU A 32 -1.82 -34.56 -3.96
CA LEU A 32 -0.58 -34.22 -3.25
C LEU A 32 -0.60 -32.78 -2.73
N PHE A 33 -1.17 -31.84 -3.47
CA PHE A 33 -1.34 -30.46 -3.04
C PHE A 33 -2.34 -30.35 -1.87
N ILE A 34 -3.47 -31.04 -1.94
CA ILE A 34 -4.44 -31.13 -0.84
C ILE A 34 -3.81 -31.85 0.37
N TYR A 35 -3.03 -32.91 0.15
CA TYR A 35 -2.34 -33.64 1.21
C TYR A 35 -1.22 -32.82 1.86
N THR A 36 -0.49 -32.00 1.10
CA THR A 36 0.53 -31.09 1.65
C THR A 36 -0.09 -29.92 2.40
N LEU A 37 -1.23 -29.40 1.95
CA LEU A 37 -2.03 -28.42 2.71
C LEU A 37 -2.63 -29.02 3.99
N SER A 38 -3.14 -30.26 3.94
CA SER A 38 -3.70 -30.92 5.12
C SER A 38 -2.63 -31.39 6.10
N ARG A 39 -1.44 -31.76 5.61
CA ARG A 39 -0.27 -32.10 6.44
C ARG A 39 0.42 -30.86 7.01
N GLY A 40 0.36 -29.72 6.31
CA GLY A 40 0.76 -28.42 6.84
C GLY A 40 -0.07 -27.98 8.06
N ASN A 41 -1.32 -28.45 8.14
CA ASN A 41 -2.17 -28.26 9.33
C ASN A 41 -1.89 -29.26 10.47
N GLN A 42 -1.01 -30.24 10.27
CA GLN A 42 -0.60 -31.25 11.26
C GLN A 42 0.92 -31.18 11.54
N ILE A 43 1.51 -29.98 11.49
CA ILE A 43 2.79 -29.76 12.16
C ILE A 43 2.49 -29.66 13.65
N GLU A 44 2.55 -30.83 14.28
CA GLU A 44 2.63 -31.04 15.72
C GLU A 44 3.75 -30.17 16.30
N SER A 45 3.38 -28.95 16.70
CA SER A 45 4.18 -28.17 17.63
C SER A 45 3.83 -28.71 19.01
N ARG A 46 4.59 -29.70 19.49
CA ARG A 46 4.62 -30.02 20.92
C ARG A 46 5.11 -28.77 21.67
N PRO A 47 4.32 -28.15 22.55
CA PRO A 47 4.88 -27.26 23.55
C PRO A 47 5.16 -28.13 24.78
N LEU A 48 6.45 -28.35 25.09
CA LEU A 48 6.82 -28.58 26.48
C LEU A 48 6.68 -27.22 27.20
N ILE A 49 5.49 -26.92 27.69
CA ILE A 49 5.29 -25.88 28.70
C ILE A 49 4.49 -26.49 29.84
N THR A 50 5.19 -26.58 30.97
CA THR A 50 4.76 -26.99 32.30
C THR A 50 3.40 -26.38 32.73
N PRO A 51 2.54 -27.14 33.43
CA PRO A 51 1.28 -26.62 33.92
C PRO A 51 1.48 -25.91 35.27
N ARG A 52 1.09 -24.64 35.37
CA ARG A 52 0.52 -24.06 36.60
C ARG A 52 0.20 -22.58 36.42
N TYR A 53 -1.08 -22.27 36.32
CA TYR A 53 -1.70 -21.38 37.28
C TYR A 53 -3.19 -21.73 37.42
N ARG A 54 -3.53 -22.44 38.50
CA ARG A 54 -4.93 -22.55 38.96
C ARG A 54 -5.38 -21.14 39.33
N HIS A 55 -6.45 -20.67 38.72
CA HIS A 55 -7.39 -19.80 39.41
C HIS A 55 -8.73 -20.52 39.49
N ASP A 56 -8.78 -21.40 40.48
CA ASP A 56 -10.03 -21.95 40.96
C ASP A 56 -10.73 -20.82 41.75
N ARG A 57 -11.67 -20.14 41.08
CA ARG A 57 -12.73 -19.42 41.78
C ARG A 57 -14.05 -19.86 41.15
N VAL A 58 -14.67 -20.81 41.84
CA VAL A 58 -16.10 -21.05 41.87
C VAL A 58 -16.84 -19.71 41.75
N MET A 59 -17.45 -19.45 40.58
CA MET A 59 -18.53 -18.48 40.45
C MET A 59 -19.83 -19.26 40.50
N GLU A 60 -20.28 -19.47 41.74
CA GLU A 60 -21.65 -19.85 42.06
C GLU A 60 -22.58 -18.80 41.45
N GLY A 61 -23.68 -19.26 40.84
CA GLY A 61 -24.57 -18.46 40.03
C GLY A 61 -25.19 -17.24 40.75
N LEU A 62 -25.76 -16.38 39.90
CA LEU A 62 -26.50 -15.14 40.19
C LEU A 62 -25.66 -13.86 40.06
N ASN A 63 -25.48 -13.35 38.83
CA ASN A 63 -26.13 -12.11 38.35
C ASN A 63 -25.58 -11.73 36.95
N ILE A 64 -26.23 -12.24 35.89
CA ILE A 64 -25.75 -12.19 34.49
C ILE A 64 -25.53 -10.75 33.97
N THR A 65 -26.34 -9.80 34.41
CA THR A 65 -26.21 -8.38 34.02
C THR A 65 -25.08 -7.65 34.75
N GLU A 66 -24.74 -8.08 35.97
CA GLU A 66 -23.69 -7.46 36.78
C GLU A 66 -22.30 -7.96 36.36
N GLU A 67 -22.21 -9.20 35.87
CA GLU A 67 -21.03 -9.70 35.18
C GLU A 67 -20.78 -8.94 33.86
N MET A 68 -21.82 -8.63 33.06
CA MET A 68 -21.66 -7.82 31.84
C MET A 68 -21.22 -6.37 32.12
N LEU A 69 -21.56 -5.82 33.28
CA LEU A 69 -21.18 -4.48 33.74
C LEU A 69 -19.87 -4.46 34.54
N SER A 70 -19.35 -5.64 34.92
CA SER A 70 -18.09 -5.79 35.64
C SER A 70 -16.90 -5.45 34.72
N PRO A 71 -15.91 -4.70 35.21
CA PRO A 71 -14.70 -4.36 34.44
C PRO A 71 -13.86 -5.60 34.05
N ASN A 72 -14.12 -6.77 34.67
CA ASN A 72 -13.36 -8.01 34.45
C ASN A 72 -14.17 -9.09 33.70
N SER A 73 -15.21 -8.70 32.94
CA SER A 73 -16.04 -9.68 32.23
C SER A 73 -15.31 -10.32 31.06
N VAL A 74 -15.38 -11.66 30.97
CA VAL A 74 -14.69 -12.43 29.92
C VAL A 74 -15.18 -12.03 28.52
N THR A 75 -16.48 -11.77 28.39
CA THR A 75 -17.10 -11.23 27.17
C THR A 75 -16.43 -9.94 26.71
N ARG A 76 -16.13 -9.01 27.64
CA ARG A 76 -15.44 -7.76 27.32
C ARG A 76 -13.99 -8.01 26.92
N GLN A 77 -13.28 -8.87 27.63
CA GLN A 77 -11.92 -9.27 27.28
C GLN A 77 -11.81 -9.83 25.85
N ILE A 78 -12.69 -10.76 25.47
CA ILE A 78 -12.72 -11.32 24.11
C ILE A 78 -13.05 -10.22 23.08
N SER A 79 -13.97 -9.30 23.40
CA SER A 79 -14.30 -8.16 22.55
C SER A 79 -13.12 -7.21 22.32
N ASP A 80 -12.36 -6.92 23.38
CA ASP A 80 -11.16 -6.08 23.31
C ASP A 80 -10.05 -6.76 22.49
N GLN A 81 -9.87 -8.08 22.67
CA GLN A 81 -8.94 -8.86 21.85
C GLN A 81 -9.37 -8.91 20.37
N ILE A 82 -10.66 -8.97 20.08
CA ILE A 82 -11.18 -8.84 18.70
C ILE A 82 -10.84 -7.47 18.12
N ALA A 83 -10.98 -6.39 18.89
CA ALA A 83 -10.64 -5.05 18.44
C ALA A 83 -9.14 -4.95 18.10
N LEU A 84 -8.28 -5.49 18.95
CA LEU A 84 -6.83 -5.58 18.70
C LEU A 84 -6.52 -6.42 17.45
N ALA A 85 -7.14 -7.60 17.33
CA ALA A 85 -6.94 -8.49 16.18
C ALA A 85 -7.35 -7.82 14.86
N LYS A 86 -8.44 -7.03 14.85
CA LYS A 86 -8.87 -6.25 13.68
C LYS A 86 -7.81 -5.24 13.25
N ALA A 87 -7.13 -4.59 14.19
CA ALA A 87 -6.02 -3.68 13.87
C ALA A 87 -4.86 -4.45 13.21
N PHE A 88 -4.50 -5.63 13.73
CA PHE A 88 -3.47 -6.47 13.13
C PHE A 88 -3.84 -7.01 11.75
N VAL A 89 -5.12 -7.25 11.45
CA VAL A 89 -5.54 -7.62 10.08
C VAL A 89 -5.21 -6.52 9.07
N VAL A 90 -5.43 -5.25 9.43
CA VAL A 90 -5.11 -4.12 8.54
C VAL A 90 -3.61 -4.03 8.32
N ILE A 91 -2.82 -4.15 9.40
CA ILE A 91 -1.35 -4.13 9.33
C ILE A 91 -0.82 -5.30 8.50
N ALA A 92 -1.36 -6.51 8.68
CA ALA A 92 -0.96 -7.69 7.93
C ALA A 92 -1.25 -7.56 6.42
N LYS A 93 -2.33 -6.88 6.04
CA LYS A 93 -2.62 -6.58 4.62
C LYS A 93 -1.65 -5.55 4.04
N GLU A 94 -1.35 -4.49 4.80
CA GLU A 94 -0.37 -3.46 4.42
C GLU A 94 1.07 -4.02 4.29
N SER A 95 1.39 -5.05 5.08
CA SER A 95 2.67 -5.77 4.98
C SER A 95 2.67 -6.88 3.92
N ASN A 96 1.57 -7.05 3.18
CA ASN A 96 1.36 -8.09 2.17
C ASN A 96 1.41 -9.54 2.72
N ASN A 97 1.14 -9.73 4.01
CA ASN A 97 0.99 -11.04 4.65
C ASN A 97 -0.49 -11.46 4.68
N LEU A 98 -1.01 -11.83 3.51
CA LEU A 98 -2.43 -12.17 3.33
C LEU A 98 -2.83 -13.46 4.05
N GLN A 99 -1.92 -14.43 4.18
CA GLN A 99 -2.18 -15.68 4.88
C GLN A 99 -2.46 -15.42 6.37
N PHE A 100 -1.61 -14.65 7.03
CA PHE A 100 -1.81 -14.32 8.44
C PHE A 100 -3.02 -13.40 8.65
N ALA A 101 -3.31 -12.50 7.70
CA ALA A 101 -4.53 -11.69 7.73
C ALA A 101 -5.80 -12.56 7.68
N TRP A 102 -5.77 -13.67 6.92
CA TRP A 102 -6.86 -14.63 6.87
C TRP A 102 -7.00 -15.41 8.19
N GLU A 103 -5.89 -15.87 8.77
CA GLU A 103 -5.86 -16.58 10.05
C GLU A 103 -6.44 -15.73 11.20
N LEU A 104 -6.00 -14.47 11.31
CA LEU A 104 -6.60 -13.50 12.25
C LEU A 104 -8.10 -13.30 12.00
N SER A 105 -8.50 -13.19 10.73
CA SER A 105 -9.91 -13.00 10.37
C SER A 105 -10.78 -14.21 10.73
N ALA A 106 -10.24 -15.43 10.58
CA ALA A 106 -10.90 -16.66 10.99
C ALA A 106 -11.08 -16.70 12.52
N GLN A 107 -10.03 -16.35 13.27
CA GLN A 107 -10.10 -16.34 14.74
C GLN A 107 -11.06 -15.27 15.29
N ILE A 108 -11.10 -14.09 14.65
CA ILE A 108 -12.10 -13.06 14.94
C ILE A 108 -13.51 -13.61 14.73
N ARG A 109 -13.77 -14.27 13.59
CA ARG A 109 -15.09 -14.82 13.27
C ARG A 109 -15.51 -15.90 14.28
N ASN A 110 -14.59 -16.79 14.66
CA ASN A 110 -14.87 -17.83 15.66
C ASN A 110 -15.28 -17.21 17.01
N SER A 111 -14.53 -16.20 17.46
CA SER A 111 -14.81 -15.50 18.72
C SER A 111 -16.13 -14.73 18.66
N GLN A 112 -16.46 -14.11 17.52
CA GLN A 112 -17.75 -13.43 17.31
C GLN A 112 -18.94 -14.41 17.31
N ILE A 113 -18.79 -15.57 16.67
CA ILE A 113 -19.81 -16.62 16.68
C ILE A 113 -20.03 -17.12 18.12
N LEU A 114 -18.95 -17.31 18.89
CA LEU A 114 -19.05 -17.72 20.29
C LEU A 114 -19.84 -16.70 21.13
N LEU A 115 -19.51 -15.41 21.02
CA LEU A 115 -20.23 -14.34 21.71
C LEU A 115 -21.71 -14.26 21.28
N SER A 116 -21.98 -14.41 19.98
CA SER A 116 -23.35 -14.44 19.45
C SER A 116 -24.15 -15.63 19.97
N ASN A 117 -23.52 -16.80 20.08
CA ASN A 117 -24.17 -18.01 20.60
C ASN A 117 -24.51 -17.85 22.09
N ALA A 118 -23.61 -17.30 22.89
CA ALA A 118 -23.88 -17.00 24.30
C ALA A 118 -25.05 -16.02 24.46
N ALA A 119 -25.06 -14.93 23.67
CA ALA A 119 -26.15 -13.95 23.67
C ALA A 119 -27.50 -14.58 23.28
N THR A 120 -27.50 -15.49 22.29
CA THR A 120 -28.72 -16.16 21.81
C THR A 120 -29.26 -17.15 22.85
N ARG A 121 -28.37 -17.89 23.54
CA ARG A 121 -28.73 -18.82 24.61
C ARG A 121 -29.19 -18.13 25.90
N ARG A 122 -28.90 -16.82 26.05
CA ARG A 122 -29.12 -16.03 27.27
C ARG A 122 -28.47 -16.64 28.52
N SER A 123 -27.42 -17.43 28.31
CA SER A 123 -26.58 -18.00 29.35
C SER A 123 -25.18 -17.40 29.22
N PRO A 124 -24.47 -17.16 30.33
CA PRO A 124 -23.09 -16.69 30.27
C PRO A 124 -22.20 -17.73 29.58
N LEU A 125 -21.02 -17.29 29.14
CA LEU A 125 -20.00 -18.20 28.61
C LEU A 125 -19.56 -19.16 29.70
N THR A 126 -19.45 -20.45 29.35
CA THR A 126 -18.84 -21.41 30.28
C THR A 126 -17.35 -21.16 30.41
N VAL A 127 -16.76 -21.59 31.53
CA VAL A 127 -15.31 -21.45 31.79
C VAL A 127 -14.49 -22.12 30.68
N GLY A 128 -14.87 -23.32 30.24
CA GLY A 128 -14.15 -24.00 29.15
C GLY A 128 -14.26 -23.29 27.79
N GLU A 129 -15.46 -22.80 27.43
CA GLU A 129 -15.65 -22.05 26.18
C GLU A 129 -14.85 -20.74 26.17
N SER A 130 -14.78 -20.07 27.32
CA SER A 130 -14.04 -18.81 27.45
C SER A 130 -12.53 -19.02 27.48
N GLU A 131 -12.02 -20.00 28.23
CA GLU A 131 -10.59 -20.31 28.29
C GLU A 131 -10.03 -20.67 26.91
N THR A 132 -10.75 -21.52 26.16
CA THR A 132 -10.34 -21.91 24.81
C THR A 132 -10.30 -20.71 23.86
N ALA A 133 -11.34 -19.88 23.85
CA ALA A 133 -11.39 -18.69 23.02
C ALA A 133 -10.28 -17.68 23.33
N ILE A 134 -10.02 -17.44 24.63
CA ILE A 134 -8.93 -16.56 25.09
C ILE A 134 -7.58 -17.13 24.67
N HIS A 135 -7.37 -18.43 24.85
CA HIS A 135 -6.11 -19.10 24.52
C HIS A 135 -5.82 -19.06 23.01
N ASP A 136 -6.79 -19.43 22.18
CA ASP A 136 -6.64 -19.45 20.72
C ASP A 136 -6.41 -18.04 20.16
N MET A 137 -7.08 -17.04 20.74
CA MET A 137 -6.85 -15.63 20.41
C MET A 137 -5.45 -15.18 20.85
N ALA A 138 -4.98 -15.60 22.03
CA ALA A 138 -3.64 -15.25 22.52
C ALA A 138 -2.54 -15.80 21.62
N ILE A 139 -2.68 -17.01 21.07
CA ILE A 139 -1.71 -17.60 20.13
C ILE A 139 -1.51 -16.69 18.91
N VAL A 140 -2.60 -16.33 18.22
CA VAL A 140 -2.50 -15.52 16.99
C VAL A 140 -2.04 -14.09 17.27
N LEU A 141 -2.41 -13.52 18.43
CA LEU A 141 -1.94 -12.19 18.84
C LEU A 141 -0.45 -12.21 19.17
N TYR A 142 0.05 -13.26 19.82
CA TYR A 142 1.47 -13.42 20.10
C TYR A 142 2.29 -13.59 18.81
N GLN A 143 1.76 -14.32 17.83
CA GLN A 143 2.37 -14.42 16.50
C GLN A 143 2.44 -13.06 15.80
N ALA A 144 1.42 -12.20 15.94
CA ALA A 144 1.47 -10.84 15.40
C ALA A 144 2.60 -10.01 16.02
N GLN A 145 2.87 -10.17 17.32
CA GLN A 145 4.00 -9.52 17.99
C GLN A 145 5.36 -10.02 17.46
N GLN A 146 5.49 -11.33 17.22
CA GLN A 146 6.72 -11.89 16.62
C GLN A 146 6.96 -11.38 15.19
N LEU A 147 5.89 -11.07 14.46
CA LEU A 147 5.98 -10.43 13.14
C LEU A 147 6.24 -8.91 13.22
N HIS A 148 6.47 -8.38 14.43
CA HIS A 148 6.69 -6.96 14.68
C HIS A 148 5.53 -6.07 14.21
N TYR A 149 4.30 -6.54 14.38
CA TYR A 149 3.10 -5.73 14.13
C TYR A 149 2.70 -4.87 15.33
N ASP A 150 3.53 -4.79 16.37
CA ASP A 150 3.35 -3.83 17.44
C ASP A 150 3.43 -2.38 16.92
N SER A 151 2.75 -1.47 17.63
CA SER A 151 2.59 -0.08 17.17
C SER A 151 3.93 0.64 17.04
N ALA A 152 4.88 0.42 17.95
CA ALA A 152 6.18 1.07 17.92
C ALA A 152 6.99 0.65 16.69
N THR A 153 7.09 -0.65 16.43
CA THR A 153 7.85 -1.14 15.27
C THR A 153 7.21 -0.75 13.95
N MET A 154 5.87 -0.81 13.85
CA MET A 154 5.19 -0.42 12.62
C MET A 154 5.28 1.09 12.36
N ILE A 155 5.22 1.93 13.40
CA ILE A 155 5.46 3.38 13.28
C ILE A 155 6.87 3.64 12.75
N MET A 156 7.89 2.98 13.31
CA MET A 156 9.27 3.13 12.83
C MET A 156 9.43 2.70 11.37
N ARG A 157 8.81 1.58 10.97
CA ARG A 157 8.84 1.09 9.59
C ARG A 157 8.13 2.04 8.63
N LEU A 158 6.97 2.57 9.00
CA LEU A 158 6.22 3.55 8.21
C LEU A 158 7.00 4.85 8.07
N LYS A 159 7.64 5.32 9.14
CA LYS A 159 8.53 6.49 9.10
C LYS A 159 9.67 6.30 8.10
N ALA A 160 10.33 5.14 8.14
CA ALA A 160 11.42 4.83 7.21
C ALA A 160 10.94 4.79 5.74
N LYS A 161 9.74 4.23 5.48
CA LYS A 161 9.13 4.28 4.16
C LYS A 161 8.88 5.73 3.72
N ILE A 162 8.27 6.56 4.57
CA ILE A 162 7.97 7.97 4.25
C ILE A 162 9.25 8.72 3.89
N GLN A 163 10.32 8.56 4.68
CA GLN A 163 11.62 9.19 4.40
C GLN A 163 12.18 8.77 3.04
N SER A 164 12.14 7.47 2.73
CA SER A 164 12.58 6.97 1.42
C SER A 164 11.73 7.52 0.26
N LEU A 165 10.42 7.69 0.45
CA LEU A 165 9.55 8.30 -0.56
C LEU A 165 9.82 9.80 -0.73
N GLU A 166 10.09 10.52 0.37
CA GLU A 166 10.44 11.94 0.34
C GLU A 166 11.77 12.19 -0.38
N GLU A 167 12.77 11.34 -0.16
CA GLU A 167 14.04 11.37 -0.89
C GLU A 167 13.86 11.11 -2.39
N GLN A 168 12.98 10.16 -2.76
CA GLN A 168 12.66 9.92 -4.16
C GLN A 168 11.96 11.14 -4.78
N MET A 169 10.99 11.72 -4.08
CA MET A 169 10.26 12.89 -4.54
C MET A 169 11.17 14.10 -4.73
N SER A 170 12.09 14.36 -3.79
CA SER A 170 13.05 15.46 -3.90
C SER A 170 14.00 15.26 -5.08
N SER A 171 14.49 14.04 -5.31
CA SER A 171 15.35 13.72 -6.46
C SER A 171 14.63 13.90 -7.81
N VAL A 172 13.33 13.58 -7.87
CA VAL A 172 12.49 13.77 -9.07
C VAL A 172 12.22 15.25 -9.29
N SER A 173 11.92 16.00 -8.22
CA SER A 173 11.72 17.45 -8.26
C SER A 173 12.96 18.19 -8.77
N GLU A 174 14.16 17.82 -8.28
CA GLU A 174 15.42 18.42 -8.75
C GLU A 174 15.63 18.21 -10.25
N LYS A 175 15.40 16.98 -10.73
CA LYS A 175 15.49 16.65 -12.17
C LYS A 175 14.48 17.47 -12.98
N SER A 176 13.23 17.53 -12.53
CA SER A 176 12.18 18.32 -13.19
C SER A 176 12.52 19.81 -13.27
N SER A 177 13.09 20.37 -12.20
CA SER A 177 13.54 21.76 -12.16
C SER A 177 14.67 22.03 -13.17
N LYS A 178 15.67 21.14 -13.27
CA LYS A 178 16.74 21.25 -14.27
C LYS A 178 16.21 21.21 -15.70
N TYR A 179 15.26 20.31 -15.99
CA TYR A 179 14.64 20.27 -17.31
C TYR A 179 13.82 21.54 -17.61
N GLY A 180 13.13 22.09 -16.61
CA GLY A 180 12.45 23.37 -16.74
C GLY A 180 13.41 24.53 -17.02
N GLN A 181 14.58 24.54 -16.35
CA GLN A 181 15.61 25.53 -16.61
C GLN A 181 16.18 25.40 -18.03
N ILE A 182 16.52 24.18 -18.48
CA ILE A 182 17.01 23.94 -19.84
C ILE A 182 15.97 24.42 -20.86
N ALA A 183 14.68 24.11 -20.67
CA ALA A 183 13.62 24.56 -21.56
C ALA A 183 13.45 26.09 -21.60
N ALA A 184 13.71 26.79 -20.49
CA ALA A 184 13.68 28.25 -20.43
C ALA A 184 14.93 28.90 -21.04
N GLU A 185 16.09 28.27 -20.91
CA GLU A 185 17.37 28.72 -21.48
C GLU A 185 17.47 28.44 -22.98
N GLU A 186 16.81 27.39 -23.48
CA GLU A 186 16.70 27.10 -24.90
C GLU A 186 15.68 28.03 -25.58
N VAL A 187 16.01 29.31 -25.69
CA VAL A 187 15.40 30.18 -26.69
C VAL A 187 16.04 29.84 -28.04
N PRO A 188 15.29 29.34 -29.03
CA PRO A 188 15.81 29.13 -30.38
C PRO A 188 16.48 30.41 -30.86
N LYS A 189 17.68 30.31 -31.45
CA LYS A 189 18.41 31.48 -31.99
C LYS A 189 17.54 32.34 -32.91
N SER A 190 16.59 31.73 -33.62
CA SER A 190 15.60 32.42 -34.45
C SER A 190 14.67 33.34 -33.65
N LEU A 191 14.17 32.92 -32.49
CA LEU A 191 13.34 33.72 -31.61
C LEU A 191 14.14 34.82 -30.91
N TYR A 192 15.38 34.54 -30.52
CA TYR A 192 16.29 35.56 -29.98
C TYR A 192 16.54 36.67 -31.01
N CYS A 193 16.91 36.30 -32.25
CA CYS A 193 17.11 37.27 -33.34
C CYS A 193 15.84 38.04 -33.69
N LEU A 194 14.67 37.37 -33.73
CA LEU A 194 13.38 38.01 -33.96
C LEU A 194 13.06 39.02 -32.84
N GLY A 195 13.31 38.67 -31.58
CA GLY A 195 13.16 39.56 -30.45
C GLY A 195 14.02 40.82 -30.59
N ILE A 196 15.30 40.68 -30.93
CA ILE A 196 16.20 41.82 -31.18
C ILE A 196 15.69 42.68 -32.34
N GLN A 197 15.28 42.07 -33.45
CA GLN A 197 14.75 42.80 -34.61
C GLN A 197 13.51 43.61 -34.23
N LEU A 198 12.53 42.99 -33.57
CA LEU A 198 11.30 43.65 -33.12
C LEU A 198 11.61 44.79 -32.12
N THR A 199 12.56 44.58 -31.22
CA THR A 199 12.99 45.60 -30.25
C THR A 199 13.69 46.76 -30.96
N SER A 200 14.55 46.47 -31.94
CA SER A 200 15.23 47.50 -32.74
C SER A 200 14.25 48.33 -33.58
N GLU A 201 13.25 47.69 -34.20
CA GLU A 201 12.16 48.36 -34.92
C GLU A 201 11.30 49.21 -33.97
N TRP A 202 10.99 48.69 -32.77
CA TRP A 202 10.22 49.43 -31.76
C TRP A 202 10.89 50.76 -31.37
N PHE A 203 12.22 50.75 -31.20
CA PHE A 203 12.98 51.95 -30.85
C PHE A 203 13.31 52.88 -32.02
N ARG A 204 13.22 52.39 -33.25
CA ARG A 204 13.54 53.16 -34.46
C ARG A 204 12.51 54.26 -34.75
N HIS A 205 11.26 54.12 -34.29
CA HIS A 205 10.19 55.12 -34.49
C HIS A 205 9.40 55.43 -33.20
N PRO A 206 10.00 56.11 -32.21
CA PRO A 206 9.32 56.40 -30.96
C PRO A 206 8.35 57.57 -31.12
N ASN A 207 7.05 57.27 -31.24
CA ASN A 207 6.00 58.29 -31.15
C ASN A 207 5.96 58.87 -29.72
N PRO A 208 5.83 60.20 -29.51
CA PRO A 208 5.76 60.83 -28.20
C PRO A 208 4.72 60.21 -27.23
N GLN A 209 3.58 59.69 -27.73
CA GLN A 209 2.62 59.00 -26.87
C GLN A 209 3.12 57.65 -26.33
N ARG A 210 3.99 56.93 -27.08
CA ARG A 210 4.61 55.67 -26.64
C ARG A 210 5.63 55.89 -25.53
N LYS A 211 6.41 56.96 -25.58
CA LYS A 211 7.39 57.29 -24.51
C LYS A 211 6.75 57.47 -23.13
N LEU A 212 5.51 57.97 -23.09
CA LEU A 212 4.75 58.10 -21.83
C LEU A 212 4.22 56.76 -21.31
N LYS A 213 3.74 55.88 -22.20
CA LYS A 213 3.29 54.52 -21.85
C LYS A 213 4.46 53.63 -21.41
N ASP A 214 5.60 53.68 -22.10
CA ASP A 214 6.80 52.91 -21.73
C ASP A 214 7.35 53.31 -20.36
N ARG A 215 7.26 54.60 -19.98
CA ARG A 215 7.63 55.06 -18.62
C ARG A 215 6.66 54.58 -17.53
N LYS A 216 5.43 54.20 -17.88
CA LYS A 216 4.45 53.63 -16.95
C LYS A 216 4.67 52.12 -16.81
N ILE A 217 4.81 51.40 -17.93
CA ILE A 217 5.07 49.95 -17.97
C ILE A 217 6.41 49.62 -17.28
N ARG A 218 7.47 50.40 -17.53
CA ARG A 218 8.77 50.22 -16.86
C ARG A 218 8.68 50.32 -15.33
N ARG A 219 7.79 51.18 -14.82
CA ARG A 219 7.54 51.30 -13.37
C ARG A 219 6.74 50.11 -12.81
N GLU A 220 5.83 49.55 -13.59
CA GLU A 220 5.05 48.37 -13.21
C GLU A 220 5.91 47.08 -13.23
N CYS A 221 6.78 46.90 -14.22
CA CYS A 221 7.69 45.74 -14.29
C CYS A 221 8.79 45.75 -13.22
N LEU A 222 9.31 46.92 -12.83
CA LEU A 222 10.24 47.05 -11.70
C LEU A 222 9.60 46.61 -10.37
N GLY A 223 8.27 46.73 -10.24
CA GLY A 223 7.53 46.22 -9.07
C GLY A 223 7.37 44.69 -9.05
N PHE A 224 7.35 44.05 -10.22
CA PHE A 224 7.22 42.58 -10.33
C PHE A 224 8.55 41.85 -10.17
N SER A 225 9.66 42.42 -10.64
CA SER A 225 10.99 41.78 -10.57
C SER A 225 11.50 41.61 -9.13
N VAL A 226 11.15 42.52 -8.21
CA VAL A 226 11.62 42.48 -6.82
C VAL A 226 10.87 41.46 -5.96
N ASN A 227 9.64 41.07 -6.34
CA ASN A 227 8.79 40.21 -5.51
C ASN A 227 8.69 38.75 -5.98
N SER A 228 9.22 38.37 -7.14
CA SER A 228 8.93 37.05 -7.72
C SER A 228 10.05 36.00 -7.63
N PHE A 229 11.30 36.37 -7.27
CA PHE A 229 12.41 35.41 -7.30
C PHE A 229 12.73 34.73 -5.96
N ARG A 230 11.99 35.02 -4.89
CA ARG A 230 12.28 34.48 -3.55
C ARG A 230 11.50 33.23 -3.14
N GLY A 231 10.82 32.54 -4.06
CA GLY A 231 10.05 31.35 -3.66
C GLY A 231 9.30 30.57 -4.73
N VAL A 232 9.71 30.57 -6.00
CA VAL A 232 9.05 29.71 -7.00
C VAL A 232 9.72 28.34 -7.00
N THR A 233 9.31 27.48 -6.06
CA THR A 233 9.23 26.05 -6.36
C THR A 233 8.23 25.92 -7.50
N VAL A 234 8.71 25.63 -8.72
CA VAL A 234 7.84 25.31 -9.85
C VAL A 234 7.22 23.95 -9.55
N GLU A 235 6.18 23.92 -8.71
CA GLU A 235 5.17 22.88 -8.83
C GLU A 235 4.52 23.09 -10.19
N VAL A 236 4.62 22.06 -11.04
CA VAL A 236 3.95 21.99 -12.33
C VAL A 236 2.45 21.82 -12.07
N GLN A 237 1.82 22.86 -11.53
CA GLN A 237 0.40 22.91 -11.29
C GLN A 237 -0.20 24.02 -12.15
N LYS A 238 -0.87 23.58 -13.22
CA LYS A 238 -1.66 24.37 -14.18
C LYS A 238 -0.91 25.41 -14.99
N PHE A 239 -0.60 25.03 -16.24
CA PHE A 239 -1.17 25.60 -17.47
C PHE A 239 -2.02 26.89 -17.35
N GLU A 240 -1.45 27.97 -16.80
CA GLU A 240 -1.92 29.35 -17.02
C GLU A 240 -0.77 30.22 -17.54
N ASP A 241 -0.10 29.71 -18.56
CA ASP A 241 0.94 30.42 -19.29
C ASP A 241 0.32 31.36 -20.33
N PHE A 242 -0.11 32.54 -19.89
CA PHE A 242 -0.28 33.67 -20.82
C PHE A 242 0.25 35.01 -20.29
N LYS A 243 0.62 35.13 -19.01
CA LYS A 243 1.20 36.37 -18.45
C LYS A 243 2.72 36.38 -18.33
N MET A 244 3.37 35.22 -18.30
CA MET A 244 4.83 35.12 -18.17
C MET A 244 5.58 35.66 -19.40
N ALA A 245 4.97 35.54 -20.59
CA ALA A 245 5.57 35.96 -21.86
C ALA A 245 5.76 37.50 -21.97
N GLU A 246 4.92 38.30 -21.31
CA GLU A 246 5.03 39.76 -21.38
C GLU A 246 6.16 40.34 -20.52
N CYS A 247 6.59 39.63 -19.47
CA CYS A 247 7.68 40.08 -18.61
C CYS A 247 9.08 39.74 -19.16
N PHE A 248 9.23 38.69 -19.97
CA PHE A 248 10.51 38.33 -20.60
C PHE A 248 11.04 39.44 -21.54
N LEU A 249 10.14 40.26 -22.10
CA LEU A 249 10.51 41.40 -22.94
C LEU A 249 11.06 42.60 -22.15
N CYS A 250 10.94 42.63 -20.81
CA CYS A 250 11.38 43.76 -19.98
C CYS A 250 12.76 43.58 -19.33
N SER A 251 13.44 42.44 -19.53
CA SER A 251 14.77 42.16 -18.96
C SER A 251 15.84 41.89 -20.02
N CYS A 252 15.90 42.71 -21.08
CA CYS A 252 17.11 42.82 -21.89
C CYS A 252 17.80 44.17 -21.57
N PRO A 253 19.07 44.16 -21.10
CA PRO A 253 19.85 45.37 -20.86
C PRO A 253 20.07 46.20 -22.13
#